data_AF-A0A2P6S0C1-F1
#
_entry.id   AF-A0A2P6S0C1-F1
#
_cell.length_a   1.000
_cell.length_b   1.000
_cell.length_c   1.000
_cell.angle_alpha   90.00
_cell.angle_beta   90.00
_cell.angle_gamma   90.00
#
_symmetry.space_group_name_H-M   'P 1'
#
loop_
_entity.id
_entity.type
_entity.pdbx_description
1 polymer ?
#
loop_
_entity_poly.entity_id
_entity_poly.type
_entity_poly.pdbx_seq_one_letter_code
_entity_poly.pdbx_strand_id
1 'polypeptide(L)'
;METIKDNKEVLNISTHETLDKIKNEIKDQCYGLPLAAKELAGIIPKRIREIESNRFLKEMYIPDELLHADLEVEPAVHIPKFPVLVFIDMKNMNNKQLGEKLLDKFRYHLNKKQVFAVLEEKSDTKKKVKAHDPERVLKDVYGTLEKLKRKGYGFADEIQKTMTVIIVGGDCVANWILGVICDLKLPELPSIAPIPLQTISLIGGSISSSFGWRSISPDDPVKLSLLDVQYAKKMKTDSRHILIWMKTIKSSTANQQIPHSLHLCHPVHEPDKQNADNLKLSGGFWNYFSLEVDALRQYGNHCFHPTERTLSSVANIKVMKQLGQWDKLDITSRYPA
;
A
#
# COMPACT_ATOMS: atom_id res chain seq x y z
N MET A 1 33.53 3.95 15.34
CA MET A 1 32.28 4.38 14.67
C MET A 1 31.10 3.48 15.04
N GLU A 2 31.14 2.81 16.21
CA GLU A 2 30.10 1.87 16.70
C GLU A 2 29.27 2.43 17.87
N THR A 3 29.71 3.49 18.54
CA THR A 3 29.11 3.98 19.79
C THR A 3 27.87 4.87 19.63
N ILE A 4 27.49 5.27 18.40
CA ILE A 4 26.33 6.16 18.15
C ILE A 4 25.07 5.37 17.80
N LYS A 5 25.21 4.13 17.30
CA LYS A 5 24.09 3.27 16.92
C LYS A 5 23.43 2.63 18.15
N ASP A 6 24.25 2.13 19.07
CA ASP A 6 23.79 1.50 20.32
C ASP A 6 23.09 2.50 21.24
N ASN A 7 23.56 3.75 21.32
CA ASN A 7 22.93 4.76 22.15
C ASN A 7 21.51 5.14 21.69
N LYS A 8 21.23 5.12 20.38
CA LYS A 8 19.87 5.40 19.87
C LYS A 8 18.91 4.24 20.12
N GLU A 9 19.36 3.00 20.02
CA GLU A 9 18.55 1.82 20.34
C GLU A 9 18.29 1.71 21.86
N VAL A 10 19.31 1.94 22.68
CA VAL A 10 19.19 1.97 24.15
C VAL A 10 18.30 3.12 24.63
N LEU A 11 18.36 4.31 24.00
CA LEU A 11 17.46 5.42 24.30
C LEU A 11 16.00 5.15 23.89
N ASN A 12 15.76 4.42 22.79
CA ASN A 12 14.40 4.11 22.32
C ASN A 12 13.75 2.97 23.12
N ILE A 13 14.53 1.96 23.53
CA ILE A 13 14.08 0.90 24.44
C ILE A 13 13.81 1.49 25.84
N SER A 14 14.72 2.34 26.33
CA SER A 14 14.58 3.01 27.62
C SER A 14 13.34 3.90 27.67
N THR A 15 13.00 4.63 26.60
CA THR A 15 11.81 5.49 26.58
C THR A 15 10.51 4.69 26.52
N HIS A 16 10.45 3.56 25.80
CA HIS A 16 9.27 2.71 25.78
C HIS A 16 9.03 1.99 27.11
N GLU A 17 10.09 1.44 27.73
CA GLU A 17 10.03 0.84 29.07
C GLU A 17 9.67 1.90 30.13
N THR A 18 10.20 3.11 30.00
CA THR A 18 9.86 4.23 30.89
C THR A 18 8.40 4.64 30.73
N LEU A 19 7.87 4.69 29.51
CA LEU A 19 6.45 5.00 29.25
C LEU A 19 5.53 3.91 29.78
N ASP A 20 5.89 2.63 29.64
CA ASP A 20 5.10 1.53 30.19
C ASP A 20 5.17 1.48 31.73
N LYS A 21 6.31 1.84 32.32
CA LYS A 21 6.47 1.98 33.77
C LYS A 21 5.64 3.15 34.31
N ILE A 22 5.70 4.32 33.67
CA ILE A 22 4.87 5.49 33.99
C ILE A 22 3.37 5.13 33.85
N LYS A 23 2.99 4.43 32.79
CA LYS A 23 1.60 4.00 32.57
C LYS A 23 1.11 3.04 33.64
N ASN A 24 1.93 2.08 34.06
CA ASN A 24 1.58 1.13 35.11
C ASN A 24 1.54 1.81 36.49
N GLU A 25 2.45 2.73 36.76
CA GLU A 25 2.49 3.52 37.99
C GLU A 25 1.30 4.48 38.10
N ILE A 26 0.89 5.13 37.00
CA ILE A 26 -0.35 5.90 36.92
C ILE A 26 -1.57 5.01 37.20
N LYS A 27 -1.62 3.81 36.61
CA LYS A 27 -2.72 2.86 36.85
C LYS A 27 -2.82 2.45 38.32
N ASP A 28 -1.70 2.11 38.94
CA ASP A 28 -1.64 1.69 40.35
C ASP A 28 -2.00 2.85 41.29
N GLN A 29 -1.51 4.06 41.03
CA GLN A 29 -1.88 5.26 41.81
C GLN A 29 -3.36 5.65 41.63
N CYS A 30 -4.01 5.23 40.54
CA CYS A 30 -5.42 5.50 40.29
C CYS A 30 -6.39 4.51 40.95
N TYR A 31 -5.93 3.42 41.56
CA TYR A 31 -6.83 2.40 42.14
C TYR A 31 -7.68 2.93 43.32
N GLY A 32 -7.24 4.00 44.02
CA GLY A 32 -7.98 4.65 45.12
C GLY A 32 -8.51 6.06 44.83
N LEU A 33 -8.37 6.56 43.60
CA LEU A 33 -8.75 7.94 43.25
C LEU A 33 -10.26 8.05 42.92
N PRO A 34 -10.90 9.21 43.21
CA PRO A 34 -12.30 9.47 42.82
C PRO A 34 -12.51 9.25 41.31
N LEU A 35 -13.72 8.87 40.91
CA LEU A 35 -14.08 8.55 39.52
C LEU A 35 -13.56 9.58 38.49
N ALA A 36 -13.57 10.88 38.85
CA ALA A 36 -13.04 11.96 38.03
C ALA A 36 -11.53 11.86 37.72
N ALA A 37 -10.73 11.34 38.64
CA ALA A 37 -9.29 11.15 38.44
C ALA A 37 -8.98 9.90 37.60
N LYS A 38 -9.82 8.85 37.66
CA LYS A 38 -9.75 7.73 36.70
C LYS A 38 -10.11 8.17 35.28
N GLU A 39 -11.14 9.00 35.13
CA GLU A 39 -11.50 9.62 33.85
C GLU A 39 -10.35 10.49 33.31
N LEU A 40 -9.77 11.36 34.14
CA LEU A 40 -8.60 12.17 33.77
C LEU A 40 -7.38 11.32 33.39
N ALA A 41 -7.11 10.22 34.09
CA ALA A 41 -6.04 9.29 33.74
C ALA A 41 -6.26 8.57 32.40
N GLY A 42 -7.50 8.43 31.94
CA GLY A 42 -7.82 7.98 30.58
C GLY A 42 -7.69 9.08 29.52
N ILE A 43 -8.00 10.33 29.88
CA ILE A 43 -7.99 11.50 28.99
C ILE A 43 -6.58 12.04 28.75
N ILE A 44 -5.73 12.10 29.79
CA ILE A 44 -4.39 12.69 29.72
C ILE A 44 -3.51 11.98 28.67
N PRO A 45 -3.41 10.64 28.63
CA PRO A 45 -2.66 9.94 27.58
C PRO A 45 -3.24 10.18 26.18
N LYS A 46 -4.56 10.36 26.06
CA LYS A 46 -5.20 10.67 24.78
C LYS A 46 -4.85 12.08 24.32
N ARG A 47 -4.87 13.08 25.21
CA ARG A 47 -4.46 14.46 24.91
C ARG A 47 -2.97 14.59 24.63
N ILE A 48 -2.12 13.88 25.37
CA ILE A 48 -0.68 13.80 25.09
C ILE A 48 -0.48 13.23 23.68
N ARG A 49 -1.13 12.10 23.35
CA ARG A 49 -1.11 11.54 21.99
C ARG A 49 -1.59 12.52 20.94
N GLU A 50 -2.63 13.32 21.20
CA GLU A 50 -3.13 14.33 20.24
C GLU A 50 -2.16 15.51 20.04
N ILE A 51 -1.52 16.00 21.10
CA ILE A 51 -0.50 17.07 21.03
C ILE A 51 0.73 16.55 20.29
N GLU A 52 1.19 15.37 20.66
CA GLU A 52 2.28 14.66 20.00
C GLU A 52 1.96 14.41 18.52
N SER A 53 0.73 13.96 18.21
CA SER A 53 0.27 13.77 16.83
C SER A 53 0.51 15.02 15.98
N ASN A 54 0.19 16.22 16.49
CA ASN A 54 0.37 17.44 15.70
C ASN A 54 1.84 17.74 15.38
N ARG A 55 2.76 17.43 16.29
CA ARG A 55 4.19 17.54 16.04
C ARG A 55 4.66 16.48 15.04
N PHE A 56 4.15 15.26 15.14
CA PHE A 56 4.54 14.12 14.30
C PHE A 56 4.02 14.21 12.87
N LEU A 57 2.82 14.76 12.66
CA LEU A 57 2.29 15.01 11.31
C LEU A 57 3.23 15.89 10.47
N LYS A 58 3.98 16.79 11.11
CA LYS A 58 4.96 17.63 10.41
C LYS A 58 6.07 16.82 9.76
N GLU A 59 6.48 15.72 10.39
CA GLU A 59 7.53 14.82 9.86
C GLU A 59 7.01 13.91 8.74
N MET A 60 5.69 13.83 8.55
CA MET A 60 5.02 13.12 7.45
C MET A 60 4.66 14.03 6.29
N TYR A 61 4.38 15.29 6.60
CA TYR A 61 3.94 16.28 5.65
C TYR A 61 5.06 16.65 4.67
N ILE A 62 4.83 16.43 3.37
CA ILE A 62 5.69 16.92 2.29
C ILE A 62 5.19 18.30 1.84
N PRO A 63 5.97 19.38 2.03
CA PRO A 63 5.66 20.70 1.45
C PRO A 63 5.63 20.65 -0.08
N ASP A 64 4.79 21.48 -0.68
CA ASP A 64 4.63 21.56 -2.14
C ASP A 64 5.97 21.88 -2.82
N GLU A 65 6.72 22.78 -2.21
CA GLU A 65 8.02 23.29 -2.65
C GLU A 65 9.04 22.17 -2.85
N LEU A 66 8.98 21.10 -2.04
CA LEU A 66 9.90 19.96 -2.14
C LEU A 66 9.59 19.03 -3.32
N LEU A 67 8.41 19.17 -3.95
CA LEU A 67 7.97 18.38 -5.10
C LEU A 67 7.86 19.23 -6.38
N HIS A 68 8.61 20.33 -6.47
CA HIS A 68 8.73 21.15 -7.68
C HIS A 68 10.09 20.93 -8.35
N ALA A 69 10.10 20.39 -9.56
CA ALA A 69 11.35 20.06 -10.27
C ALA A 69 12.19 21.29 -10.65
N ASP A 70 11.56 22.45 -10.80
CA ASP A 70 12.17 23.68 -11.32
C ASP A 70 12.64 24.63 -10.22
N LEU A 71 13.00 24.10 -9.04
CA LEU A 71 13.67 24.88 -8.00
C LEU A 71 14.96 25.50 -8.55
N GLU A 72 15.11 26.80 -8.32
CA GLU A 72 16.32 27.61 -8.57
C GLU A 72 17.16 27.76 -7.30
N VAL A 73 16.50 27.81 -6.14
CA VAL A 73 17.11 27.94 -4.82
C VAL A 73 16.51 26.91 -3.86
N GLU A 74 17.28 26.53 -2.84
CA GLU A 74 16.79 25.59 -1.83
C GLU A 74 15.64 26.24 -1.04
N PRO A 75 14.47 25.60 -0.96
CA PRO A 75 13.32 26.20 -0.31
C PRO A 75 13.51 26.26 1.21
N ALA A 76 13.19 27.40 1.81
CA ALA A 76 13.24 27.63 3.25
C ALA A 76 12.05 26.96 3.98
N VAL A 77 11.83 25.67 3.73
CA VAL A 77 10.74 24.87 4.30
C VAL A 77 11.29 23.71 5.11
N HIS A 78 10.45 23.14 5.97
CA HIS A 78 10.84 21.98 6.76
C HIS A 78 10.95 20.73 5.88
N ILE A 79 12.08 20.02 6.00
CA ILE A 79 12.29 18.72 5.36
C ILE A 79 11.77 17.62 6.30
N PRO A 80 10.75 16.85 5.89
CA PRO A 80 10.19 15.77 6.70
C PRO A 80 11.15 14.59 6.83
N LYS A 81 11.28 14.01 8.03
CA LYS A 81 12.11 12.80 8.26
C LYS A 81 11.40 11.48 8.00
N PHE A 82 10.07 11.50 7.92
CA PHE A 82 9.24 10.32 7.68
C PHE A 82 8.15 10.64 6.64
N PRO A 83 8.51 11.10 5.44
CA PRO A 83 7.54 11.52 4.43
C PRO A 83 6.62 10.36 4.03
N VAL A 84 5.35 10.67 3.78
CA VAL A 84 4.38 9.66 3.34
C VAL A 84 3.74 10.00 2.01
N LEU A 85 3.48 8.97 1.20
CA LEU A 85 2.56 9.03 0.07
C LEU A 85 1.37 8.13 0.36
N VAL A 86 0.16 8.63 0.20
CA VAL A 86 -1.06 7.91 0.57
C VAL A 86 -1.91 7.67 -0.67
N PHE A 87 -2.25 6.41 -0.91
CA PHE A 87 -3.25 6.01 -1.91
C PHE A 87 -4.53 5.57 -1.19
N ILE A 88 -5.67 6.11 -1.61
CA ILE A 88 -6.96 5.86 -0.98
C ILE A 88 -7.91 5.27 -2.02
N ASP A 89 -8.39 4.07 -1.73
CA ASP A 89 -9.39 3.39 -2.53
C ASP A 89 -10.71 4.15 -2.52
N MET A 90 -11.15 4.58 -3.71
CA MET A 90 -12.41 5.29 -3.95
C MET A 90 -13.57 4.34 -4.28
N LYS A 91 -13.39 3.03 -4.08
CA LYS A 91 -14.46 2.05 -4.24
C LYS A 91 -15.59 2.36 -3.26
N ASN A 92 -16.74 2.70 -3.81
CA ASN A 92 -17.93 2.97 -3.03
C ASN A 92 -18.61 1.64 -2.68
N MET A 93 -18.40 1.15 -1.47
CA MET A 93 -19.24 0.08 -0.93
C MET A 93 -20.56 0.68 -0.44
N ASN A 94 -21.69 0.14 -0.91
CA ASN A 94 -23.05 0.48 -0.46
C ASN A 94 -23.37 1.99 -0.47
N ASN A 95 -22.86 2.74 -1.46
CA ASN A 95 -23.05 4.19 -1.61
C ASN A 95 -22.58 5.05 -0.41
N LYS A 96 -21.71 4.54 0.47
CA LYS A 96 -21.32 5.24 1.71
C LYS A 96 -20.22 6.32 1.57
N GLN A 97 -19.72 6.59 0.35
CA GLN A 97 -18.67 7.60 0.07
C GLN A 97 -17.47 7.53 1.06
N LEU A 98 -17.11 6.32 1.48
CA LEU A 98 -16.10 6.04 2.50
C LEU A 98 -14.73 6.64 2.12
N GLY A 99 -14.30 6.35 0.87
CA GLY A 99 -13.04 6.83 0.33
C GLY A 99 -12.97 8.36 0.22
N GLU A 100 -14.07 9.04 -0.15
CA GLU A 100 -14.11 10.51 -0.24
C GLU A 100 -13.89 11.17 1.13
N LYS A 101 -14.57 10.69 2.18
CA LYS A 101 -14.39 11.22 3.53
C LYS A 101 -12.97 11.01 4.06
N LEU A 102 -12.40 9.83 3.83
CA LEU A 102 -11.02 9.54 4.23
C LEU A 102 -10.04 10.41 3.43
N LEU A 103 -10.24 10.54 2.12
CA LEU A 103 -9.43 11.39 1.26
C LEU A 103 -9.34 12.82 1.78
N ASP A 104 -10.47 13.41 2.14
CA ASP A 104 -10.50 14.78 2.68
C ASP A 104 -9.78 14.87 4.03
N LYS A 105 -9.96 13.89 4.92
CA LYS A 105 -9.28 13.86 6.23
C LYS A 105 -7.76 13.69 6.09
N PHE A 106 -7.30 12.77 5.25
CA PHE A 106 -5.87 12.60 4.98
C PHE A 106 -5.29 13.88 4.36
N ARG A 107 -5.95 14.46 3.35
CA ARG A 107 -5.51 15.72 2.73
C ARG A 107 -5.48 16.91 3.68
N TYR A 108 -6.37 16.94 4.67
CA TYR A 108 -6.40 17.97 5.71
C TYR A 108 -5.20 17.87 6.66
N HIS A 109 -4.79 16.65 7.03
CA HIS A 109 -3.64 16.45 7.93
C HIS A 109 -2.28 16.40 7.21
N LEU A 110 -2.33 16.12 5.91
CA LEU A 110 -1.18 15.99 5.03
C LEU A 110 -1.28 17.06 3.93
N ASN A 111 -0.95 16.70 2.69
CA ASN A 111 -0.96 17.58 1.52
C ASN A 111 -1.81 16.94 0.40
N LYS A 112 -2.48 17.75 -0.40
CA LYS A 112 -3.20 17.29 -1.59
C LYS A 112 -2.29 16.62 -2.63
N LYS A 113 -1.01 17.02 -2.69
CA LYS A 113 0.01 16.43 -3.56
C LYS A 113 0.68 15.17 -2.99
N GLN A 114 0.32 14.74 -1.79
CA GLN A 114 0.82 13.48 -1.20
C GLN A 114 -0.30 12.45 -0.96
N VAL A 115 -1.58 12.81 -1.23
CA VAL A 115 -2.74 11.94 -1.00
C VAL A 115 -3.59 11.81 -2.27
N PHE A 116 -3.60 10.59 -2.82
CA PHE A 116 -4.13 10.26 -4.13
C PHE A 116 -5.32 9.31 -4.03
N ALA A 117 -6.42 9.71 -4.67
CA ALA A 117 -7.57 8.86 -4.91
C ALA A 117 -7.19 7.81 -5.97
N VAL A 118 -7.41 6.53 -5.71
CA VAL A 118 -7.25 5.44 -6.70
C VAL A 118 -8.56 4.70 -6.87
N LEU A 119 -8.80 4.18 -8.07
CA LEU A 119 -9.98 3.39 -8.36
C LEU A 119 -9.63 2.35 -9.40
N GLU A 120 -9.89 1.10 -9.04
CA GLU A 120 -9.57 -0.06 -9.86
C GLU A 120 -10.43 -0.13 -11.13
N GLU A 121 -11.73 0.18 -11.00
CA GLU A 121 -12.69 0.14 -12.09
C GLU A 121 -12.71 1.46 -12.86
N LYS A 122 -12.73 1.38 -14.20
CA LYS A 122 -13.11 2.49 -15.08
C LYS A 122 -14.61 2.73 -14.95
N SER A 123 -15.08 3.14 -13.77
CA SER A 123 -16.48 3.47 -13.60
C SER A 123 -16.76 4.79 -14.32
N ASP A 124 -17.60 4.75 -15.37
CA ASP A 124 -18.15 5.92 -16.08
C ASP A 124 -19.03 6.84 -15.21
N THR A 125 -19.12 6.56 -13.91
CA THR A 125 -19.87 7.41 -12.99
C THR A 125 -19.16 8.75 -12.83
N LYS A 126 -19.95 9.82 -12.94
CA LYS A 126 -19.64 11.21 -12.58
C LYS A 126 -19.20 11.31 -11.10
N LYS A 127 -18.03 10.78 -10.75
CA LYS A 127 -17.43 10.93 -9.42
C LYS A 127 -16.89 12.35 -9.31
N LYS A 128 -17.10 12.98 -8.14
CA LYS A 128 -16.59 14.33 -7.84
C LYS A 128 -15.07 14.40 -7.86
N VAL A 129 -14.39 13.28 -7.60
CA VAL A 129 -12.93 13.20 -7.49
C VAL A 129 -12.38 12.33 -8.61
N LYS A 130 -11.40 12.88 -9.35
CA LYS A 130 -10.63 12.16 -10.36
C LYS A 130 -9.71 11.13 -9.69
N ALA A 131 -9.85 9.87 -10.08
CA ALA A 131 -8.92 8.81 -9.70
C ALA A 131 -7.56 8.99 -10.41
N HIS A 132 -6.50 8.62 -9.71
CA HIS A 132 -5.12 8.67 -10.17
C HIS A 132 -4.66 7.27 -10.54
N ASP A 133 -3.79 7.22 -11.54
CA ASP A 133 -3.02 6.05 -11.87
C ASP A 133 -1.78 5.98 -10.96
N PRO A 134 -1.62 4.93 -10.14
CA PRO A 134 -0.48 4.79 -9.23
C PRO A 134 0.87 4.80 -9.94
N GLU A 135 0.96 4.21 -11.13
CA GLU A 135 2.20 4.17 -11.90
C GLU A 135 2.64 5.58 -12.29
N ARG A 136 1.73 6.37 -12.85
CA ARG A 136 1.98 7.77 -13.16
C ARG A 136 2.35 8.59 -11.93
N VAL A 137 1.62 8.45 -10.82
CA VAL A 137 1.90 9.19 -9.58
C VAL A 137 3.32 8.89 -9.08
N LEU A 138 3.70 7.61 -9.01
CA LEU A 138 5.01 7.20 -8.54
C LEU A 138 6.12 7.68 -9.49
N LYS A 139 5.92 7.57 -10.82
CA LYS A 139 6.88 8.11 -11.81
C LYS A 139 7.05 9.62 -11.67
N ASP A 140 5.97 10.36 -11.48
CA ASP A 140 6.02 11.82 -11.38
C ASP A 140 6.74 12.25 -10.09
N VAL A 141 6.43 11.63 -8.94
CA VAL A 141 7.08 11.95 -7.65
C VAL A 141 8.55 11.54 -7.66
N TYR A 142 8.87 10.29 -7.97
CA TYR A 142 10.26 9.81 -7.97
C TYR A 142 11.08 10.47 -9.07
N GLY A 143 10.50 10.75 -10.24
CA GLY A 143 11.15 11.47 -11.32
C GLY A 143 11.46 12.93 -10.92
N THR A 144 10.60 13.57 -10.14
CA THR A 144 10.86 14.91 -9.58
C THR A 144 11.99 14.87 -8.55
N LEU A 145 11.95 13.94 -7.61
CA LEU A 145 13.02 13.78 -6.60
C LEU A 145 14.37 13.47 -7.26
N GLU A 146 14.39 12.62 -8.28
CA GLU A 146 15.61 12.30 -9.03
C GLU A 146 16.17 13.52 -9.77
N LYS A 147 15.31 14.36 -10.38
CA LYS A 147 15.73 15.63 -10.98
C LYS A 147 16.33 16.57 -9.93
N LEU A 148 15.71 16.70 -8.77
CA LEU A 148 16.18 17.54 -7.68
C LEU A 148 17.51 17.05 -7.10
N LYS A 149 17.64 15.74 -6.91
CA LYS A 149 18.89 15.10 -6.52
C LYS A 149 20.03 15.42 -7.48
N ARG A 150 19.78 15.37 -8.80
CA ARG A 150 20.78 15.74 -9.82
C ARG A 150 21.16 17.22 -9.81
N LYS A 151 20.26 18.10 -9.36
CA LYS A 151 20.54 19.52 -9.14
C LYS A 151 21.35 19.80 -7.86
N GLY A 152 21.62 18.77 -7.04
CA GLY A 152 22.39 18.88 -5.80
C GLY A 152 21.55 19.11 -4.55
N TYR A 153 20.22 19.03 -4.64
CA TYR A 153 19.35 19.16 -3.47
C TYR A 153 19.37 17.90 -2.62
N GLY A 154 20.14 17.92 -1.53
CA GLY A 154 20.35 16.76 -0.65
C GLY A 154 19.07 16.20 -0.02
N PHE A 155 18.08 17.05 0.25
CA PHE A 155 16.79 16.64 0.81
C PHE A 155 16.05 15.63 -0.07
N ALA A 156 16.24 15.68 -1.41
CA ALA A 156 15.52 14.81 -2.32
C ALA A 156 15.94 13.33 -2.15
N ASP A 157 17.23 13.11 -1.90
CA ASP A 157 17.77 11.77 -1.59
C ASP A 157 17.28 11.28 -0.22
N GLU A 158 17.20 12.16 0.77
CA GLU A 158 16.69 11.82 2.11
C GLU A 158 15.19 11.45 2.06
N ILE A 159 14.38 12.22 1.35
CA ILE A 159 12.96 11.92 1.13
C ILE A 159 12.84 10.57 0.44
N GLN A 160 13.54 10.34 -0.67
CA GLN A 160 13.45 9.08 -1.42
C GLN A 160 13.79 7.85 -0.57
N LYS A 161 14.78 7.95 0.33
CA LYS A 161 15.22 6.86 1.22
C LYS A 161 14.28 6.61 2.39
N THR A 162 13.59 7.63 2.88
CA THR A 162 12.78 7.55 4.10
C THR A 162 11.27 7.47 3.84
N MET A 163 10.85 7.68 2.59
CA MET A 163 9.44 7.72 2.20
C MET A 163 8.73 6.37 2.41
N THR A 164 7.54 6.47 2.97
CA THR A 164 6.63 5.34 3.19
C THR A 164 5.37 5.51 2.36
N VAL A 165 4.97 4.47 1.64
CA VAL A 165 3.71 4.43 0.90
C VAL A 165 2.63 3.80 1.78
N ILE A 166 1.58 4.57 2.07
CA ILE A 166 0.39 4.12 2.78
C ILE A 166 -0.68 3.77 1.75
N ILE A 167 -1.28 2.59 1.88
CA ILE A 167 -2.37 2.15 1.02
C ILE A 167 -3.60 1.96 1.89
N VAL A 168 -4.63 2.78 1.70
CA VAL A 168 -5.90 2.68 2.44
C VAL A 168 -6.93 2.03 1.52
N GLY A 169 -7.18 0.73 1.71
CA GLY A 169 -8.02 -0.03 0.78
C GLY A 169 -8.10 -1.52 1.10
N GLY A 170 -8.68 -2.28 0.18
CA GLY A 170 -8.65 -3.75 0.23
C GLY A 170 -7.43 -4.35 -0.49
N ASP A 171 -7.31 -5.67 -0.44
CA ASP A 171 -6.21 -6.44 -1.04
C ASP A 171 -6.03 -6.22 -2.55
N CYS A 172 -7.11 -5.91 -3.28
CA CYS A 172 -7.05 -5.67 -4.72
C CYS A 172 -6.20 -4.42 -5.02
N VAL A 173 -6.50 -3.31 -4.32
CA VAL A 173 -5.74 -2.05 -4.45
C VAL A 173 -4.33 -2.19 -3.87
N ALA A 174 -4.17 -2.93 -2.77
CA ALA A 174 -2.84 -3.20 -2.22
C ALA A 174 -1.96 -3.97 -3.21
N ASN A 175 -2.46 -5.08 -3.79
CA ASN A 175 -1.72 -5.85 -4.80
C ASN A 175 -1.43 -5.03 -6.06
N TRP A 176 -2.37 -4.18 -6.51
CA TRP A 176 -2.15 -3.29 -7.65
C TRP A 176 -0.95 -2.36 -7.42
N ILE A 177 -0.94 -1.63 -6.30
CA ILE A 177 0.12 -0.67 -6.00
C ILE A 177 1.46 -1.37 -5.74
N LEU A 178 1.43 -2.53 -5.07
CA LEU A 178 2.62 -3.37 -4.86
C LEU A 178 3.22 -3.84 -6.20
N GLY A 179 2.37 -4.30 -7.13
CA GLY A 179 2.77 -4.68 -8.49
C GLY A 179 3.44 -3.52 -9.22
N VAL A 180 2.82 -2.34 -9.21
CA VAL A 180 3.38 -1.12 -9.81
C VAL A 180 4.75 -0.79 -9.21
N ILE A 181 4.90 -0.82 -7.88
CA ILE A 181 6.19 -0.52 -7.21
C ILE A 181 7.28 -1.51 -7.66
N CYS A 182 6.95 -2.79 -7.78
CA CYS A 182 7.88 -3.81 -8.27
C CYS A 182 8.28 -3.58 -9.73
N ASP A 183 7.32 -3.25 -10.60
CA ASP A 183 7.55 -3.08 -12.03
C ASP A 183 8.34 -1.81 -12.36
N LEU A 184 8.14 -0.74 -11.57
CA LEU A 184 8.87 0.51 -11.73
C LEU A 184 10.38 0.39 -11.40
N LYS A 185 10.79 -0.67 -10.68
CA LYS A 185 12.19 -0.89 -10.27
C LYS A 185 12.81 0.38 -9.67
N LEU A 186 12.09 0.98 -8.72
CA LEU A 186 12.49 2.21 -8.07
C LEU A 186 13.90 2.07 -7.44
N PRO A 187 14.75 3.12 -7.46
CA PRO A 187 16.12 3.02 -6.96
C PRO A 187 16.20 2.57 -5.50
N GLU A 188 15.24 3.01 -4.69
CA GLU A 188 15.03 2.61 -3.31
C GLU A 188 13.56 2.21 -3.17
N LEU A 189 13.31 0.97 -2.71
CA LEU A 189 11.96 0.49 -2.49
C LEU A 189 11.38 1.14 -1.23
N PRO A 190 10.23 1.85 -1.31
CA PRO A 190 9.64 2.46 -0.13
C PRO A 190 9.14 1.39 0.85
N SER A 191 9.08 1.75 2.13
CA SER A 191 8.30 0.96 3.09
C SER A 191 6.81 1.08 2.73
N ILE A 192 6.03 0.03 2.95
CA ILE A 192 4.62 -0.03 2.54
C ILE A 192 3.74 -0.35 3.74
N ALA A 193 2.68 0.44 3.95
CA ALA A 193 1.73 0.28 5.04
C ALA A 193 0.30 0.08 4.49
N PRO A 194 -0.16 -1.16 4.31
CA PRO A 194 -1.52 -1.45 3.86
C PRO A 194 -2.50 -1.36 5.04
N ILE A 195 -3.32 -0.32 5.07
CA ILE A 195 -4.36 -0.08 6.08
C ILE A 195 -5.72 -0.51 5.52
N PRO A 196 -6.41 -1.47 6.16
CA PRO A 196 -7.67 -1.97 5.64
C PRO A 196 -8.81 -0.97 5.90
N LEU A 197 -9.77 -0.90 4.99
CA LEU A 197 -11.03 -0.18 5.24
C LEU A 197 -11.95 -1.04 6.12
N GLN A 198 -12.65 -0.42 7.09
CA GLN A 198 -13.51 -1.13 8.06
C GLN A 198 -14.59 -2.02 7.40
N THR A 199 -15.00 -1.72 6.17
CA THR A 199 -15.99 -2.54 5.44
C THR A 199 -15.44 -3.88 4.93
N ILE A 200 -14.11 -4.02 4.79
CA ILE A 200 -13.46 -5.16 4.10
C ILE A 200 -12.82 -6.15 5.10
N SER A 201 -12.65 -5.75 6.37
CA SER A 201 -11.97 -6.57 7.38
C SER A 201 -12.80 -7.75 7.94
N LEU A 202 -14.02 -7.98 7.46
CA LEU A 202 -14.87 -9.09 7.93
C LEU A 202 -14.46 -10.45 7.34
N ILE A 203 -13.56 -10.47 6.37
CA ILE A 203 -13.02 -11.70 5.77
C ILE A 203 -11.57 -11.82 6.25
N GLY A 204 -11.31 -12.82 7.09
CA GLY A 204 -9.95 -13.14 7.53
C GLY A 204 -9.05 -13.45 6.34
N GLY A 205 -7.76 -13.11 6.45
CA GLY A 205 -6.77 -13.38 5.41
C GLY A 205 -6.53 -12.24 4.42
N SER A 206 -6.57 -10.97 4.87
CA SER A 206 -6.12 -9.83 4.05
C SER A 206 -4.62 -9.55 4.22
N ILE A 207 -3.98 -8.92 3.23
CA ILE A 207 -2.58 -8.46 3.31
C ILE A 207 -2.39 -7.63 4.59
N SER A 208 -3.27 -6.67 4.82
CA SER A 208 -3.25 -5.81 6.01
C SER A 208 -3.28 -6.57 7.33
N SER A 209 -4.16 -7.58 7.44
CA SER A 209 -4.32 -8.36 8.66
C SER A 209 -3.07 -9.17 8.99
N SER A 210 -2.37 -9.69 7.98
CA SER A 210 -1.11 -10.44 8.15
C SER A 210 0.00 -9.60 8.79
N PHE A 211 -0.05 -8.28 8.63
CA PHE A 211 0.88 -7.34 9.27
C PHE A 211 0.31 -6.66 10.53
N GLY A 212 -0.87 -7.07 11.00
CA GLY A 212 -1.48 -6.57 12.23
C GLY A 212 -2.11 -5.18 12.11
N TRP A 213 -2.35 -4.66 10.89
CA TRP A 213 -2.98 -3.37 10.70
C TRP A 213 -4.45 -3.38 11.11
N ARG A 214 -4.86 -2.35 11.85
CA ARG A 214 -6.26 -2.15 12.23
C ARG A 214 -7.01 -1.45 11.12
N SER A 215 -8.28 -1.80 10.98
CA SER A 215 -9.13 -1.16 9.99
C SER A 215 -9.44 0.28 10.35
N ILE A 216 -9.51 1.14 9.33
CA ILE A 216 -9.89 2.55 9.46
C ILE A 216 -11.31 2.79 8.95
N SER A 217 -12.06 3.62 9.67
CA SER A 217 -13.38 4.14 9.32
C SER A 217 -13.34 5.67 9.15
N PRO A 218 -14.34 6.31 8.50
CA PRO A 218 -14.38 7.76 8.38
C PRO A 218 -14.60 8.45 9.70
N ASP A 219 -15.07 7.75 10.72
CA ASP A 219 -15.30 8.33 12.05
C ASP A 219 -14.03 8.29 12.88
N ASP A 220 -13.07 7.44 12.49
CA ASP A 220 -11.79 7.33 13.18
C ASP A 220 -10.91 8.58 12.98
N PRO A 221 -10.08 8.91 13.98
CA PRO A 221 -9.05 9.92 13.87
C PRO A 221 -7.88 9.39 13.02
N VAL A 222 -7.80 9.82 11.76
CA VAL A 222 -6.74 9.48 10.81
C VAL A 222 -5.32 9.68 11.37
N LYS A 223 -5.13 10.65 12.28
CA LYS A 223 -3.85 10.88 12.96
C LYS A 223 -3.33 9.66 13.71
N LEU A 224 -4.21 8.87 14.31
CA LEU A 224 -3.78 7.66 15.03
C LEU A 224 -3.22 6.63 14.07
N SER A 225 -3.88 6.42 12.92
CA SER A 225 -3.37 5.52 11.88
C SER A 225 -2.03 5.99 11.31
N LEU A 226 -1.85 7.29 11.15
CA LEU A 226 -0.56 7.87 10.74
C LEU A 226 0.54 7.62 11.79
N LEU A 227 0.24 7.80 13.08
CA LEU A 227 1.16 7.45 14.16
C LEU A 227 1.50 5.96 14.18
N ASP A 228 0.50 5.09 14.01
CA ASP A 228 0.70 3.65 13.93
C ASP A 228 1.70 3.32 12.80
N VAL A 229 1.62 4.02 11.66
CA VAL A 229 2.58 3.86 10.55
C VAL A 229 4.00 4.28 10.91
N GLN A 230 4.17 5.39 11.63
CA GLN A 230 5.50 5.86 12.03
C GLN A 230 6.21 4.92 13.00
N TYR A 231 5.46 4.34 13.94
CA TYR A 231 6.02 3.48 14.98
C TYR A 231 5.98 2.00 14.63
N ALA A 232 5.39 1.64 13.48
CA ALA A 232 5.36 0.26 13.04
C ALA A 232 6.76 -0.32 12.86
N LYS A 233 6.93 -1.54 13.35
CA LYS A 233 8.14 -2.31 13.12
C LYS A 233 8.25 -2.65 11.64
N LYS A 234 9.34 -2.25 11.00
CA LYS A 234 9.63 -2.62 9.60
C LYS A 234 9.86 -4.13 9.50
N MET A 235 9.26 -4.74 8.49
CA MET A 235 9.38 -6.17 8.20
C MET A 235 9.61 -6.37 6.71
N LYS A 236 10.36 -7.41 6.34
CA LYS A 236 10.47 -7.84 4.94
C LYS A 236 9.30 -8.75 4.61
N THR A 237 8.78 -8.63 3.39
CA THR A 237 7.78 -9.54 2.84
C THR A 237 8.33 -10.22 1.61
N ASP A 238 7.89 -11.44 1.34
CA ASP A 238 8.07 -12.08 0.05
C ASP A 238 6.95 -11.66 -0.92
N SER A 239 7.20 -11.91 -2.20
CA SER A 239 6.23 -11.81 -3.27
C SER A 239 6.23 -13.12 -4.05
N ARG A 240 5.08 -13.51 -4.57
CA ARG A 240 4.96 -14.66 -5.49
C ARG A 240 4.69 -14.12 -6.88
N HIS A 241 5.44 -14.63 -7.86
CA HIS A 241 5.29 -14.22 -9.25
C HIS A 241 4.82 -15.41 -10.09
N ILE A 242 3.90 -15.13 -11.00
CA ILE A 242 3.35 -16.11 -11.95
C ILE A 242 3.55 -15.67 -13.38
N LEU A 243 3.71 -16.66 -14.26
CA LEU A 243 3.57 -16.53 -15.70
C LEU A 243 2.44 -17.43 -16.14
N ILE A 244 1.45 -16.88 -16.83
CA ILE A 244 0.34 -17.62 -17.39
C ILE A 244 0.43 -17.55 -18.91
N TRP A 245 0.42 -18.69 -19.58
CA TRP A 245 0.18 -18.77 -21.02
C TRP A 245 -1.28 -19.11 -21.24
N MET A 246 -1.92 -18.35 -22.11
CA MET A 246 -3.29 -18.56 -22.53
C MET A 246 -3.36 -18.80 -24.02
N LYS A 247 -4.25 -19.71 -24.44
CA LYS A 247 -4.54 -19.87 -25.87
C LYS A 247 -5.30 -18.65 -26.37
N THR A 248 -4.79 -18.00 -27.41
CA THR A 248 -5.52 -16.91 -28.07
C THR A 248 -6.78 -17.47 -28.73
N ILE A 249 -7.95 -16.96 -28.32
CA ILE A 249 -9.20 -17.22 -29.02
C ILE A 249 -9.30 -16.14 -30.09
N LYS A 250 -9.49 -16.52 -31.36
CA LYS A 250 -9.43 -15.65 -32.56
C LYS A 250 -10.44 -14.47 -32.60
N SER A 251 -11.12 -14.10 -31.51
CA SER A 251 -11.97 -12.91 -31.47
C SER A 251 -11.18 -11.69 -31.02
N SER A 252 -10.77 -10.88 -31.99
CA SER A 252 -9.95 -9.66 -31.88
C SER A 252 -10.62 -8.44 -31.23
N THR A 253 -11.68 -8.61 -30.41
CA THR A 253 -12.48 -7.48 -29.91
C THR A 253 -12.76 -7.49 -28.41
N ALA A 254 -12.27 -8.47 -27.65
CA ALA A 254 -12.33 -8.38 -26.20
C ALA A 254 -11.18 -7.48 -25.73
N ASN A 255 -11.48 -6.23 -25.36
CA ASN A 255 -10.65 -5.48 -24.41
C ASN A 255 -10.49 -6.38 -23.18
N GLN A 256 -9.43 -7.19 -23.14
CA GLN A 256 -9.16 -8.10 -22.04
C GLN A 256 -9.01 -7.25 -20.79
N GLN A 257 -10.01 -7.27 -19.92
CA GLN A 257 -9.90 -6.70 -18.58
C GLN A 257 -9.00 -7.63 -17.78
N ILE A 258 -7.70 -7.50 -18.01
CA ILE A 258 -6.67 -8.17 -17.23
C ILE A 258 -6.69 -7.51 -15.83
N PRO A 259 -6.73 -8.28 -14.74
CA PRO A 259 -6.57 -7.75 -13.39
C PRO A 259 -5.34 -6.86 -13.28
N HIS A 260 -5.38 -5.78 -12.50
CA HIS A 260 -4.21 -4.88 -12.36
C HIS A 260 -2.96 -5.53 -11.77
N SER A 261 -3.12 -6.69 -11.13
CA SER A 261 -2.00 -7.53 -10.67
C SER A 261 -1.32 -8.33 -11.79
N LEU A 262 -1.89 -8.33 -13.00
CA LEU A 262 -1.40 -9.05 -14.18
C LEU A 262 -1.16 -8.09 -15.35
N HIS A 263 -0.09 -8.36 -16.10
CA HIS A 263 0.33 -7.55 -17.23
C HIS A 263 0.67 -8.43 -18.44
N LEU A 264 0.50 -7.87 -19.63
CA LEU A 264 0.92 -8.54 -20.86
C LEU A 264 2.44 -8.57 -20.96
N CYS A 265 3.00 -9.77 -21.06
CA CYS A 265 4.42 -9.98 -21.26
C CYS A 265 4.72 -10.19 -22.74
N HIS A 266 5.41 -9.25 -23.36
CA HIS A 266 5.98 -9.47 -24.70
C HIS A 266 7.28 -10.28 -24.58
N PRO A 267 7.47 -11.37 -25.35
CA PRO A 267 8.70 -12.15 -25.29
C PRO A 267 9.93 -11.30 -25.65
N VAL A 268 10.94 -11.28 -24.78
CA VAL A 268 12.26 -10.67 -25.05
C VAL A 268 13.18 -11.65 -25.80
N HIS A 269 12.83 -12.94 -25.83
CA HIS A 269 13.53 -14.00 -26.57
C HIS A 269 12.58 -14.77 -27.49
N GLU A 270 13.15 -15.42 -28.51
CA GLU A 270 12.45 -16.13 -29.57
C GLU A 270 11.26 -16.95 -29.05
N PRO A 271 10.10 -16.89 -29.74
CA PRO A 271 8.92 -17.64 -29.35
C PRO A 271 9.26 -19.13 -29.32
N ASP A 272 9.02 -19.75 -28.17
CA ASP A 272 9.04 -21.20 -28.04
C ASP A 272 8.08 -21.77 -29.09
N LYS A 273 8.59 -22.59 -30.03
CA LYS A 273 7.85 -23.01 -31.24
C LYS A 273 6.52 -23.71 -30.93
N GLN A 274 6.33 -24.20 -29.70
CA GLN A 274 5.09 -24.83 -29.22
C GLN A 274 4.03 -23.84 -28.71
N ASN A 275 4.37 -22.57 -28.44
CA ASN A 275 3.49 -21.59 -27.79
C ASN A 275 3.45 -20.23 -28.51
N ALA A 276 3.89 -20.16 -29.77
CA ALA A 276 4.03 -18.91 -30.52
C ALA A 276 2.74 -18.08 -30.61
N ASP A 277 1.57 -18.74 -30.56
CA ASP A 277 0.26 -18.09 -30.63
C ASP A 277 -0.37 -17.80 -29.25
N ASN A 278 0.30 -18.13 -28.14
CA ASN A 278 -0.28 -17.99 -26.81
C ASN A 278 -0.01 -16.61 -26.19
N LEU A 279 -1.04 -16.02 -25.60
CA LEU A 279 -0.93 -14.79 -24.83
C LEU A 279 -0.19 -15.08 -23.52
N LYS A 280 0.86 -14.31 -23.22
CA LYS A 280 1.62 -14.45 -21.98
C LYS A 280 1.27 -13.33 -21.01
N LEU A 281 0.79 -13.69 -19.84
CA LEU A 281 0.53 -12.80 -18.72
C LEU A 281 1.57 -13.03 -17.62
N SER A 282 1.96 -11.97 -16.94
CA SER A 282 2.82 -12.02 -15.75
C SER A 282 2.26 -11.18 -14.63
N GLY A 283 2.43 -11.59 -13.39
CA GLY A 283 1.96 -10.81 -12.25
C GLY A 283 2.63 -11.19 -10.94
N GLY A 284 2.56 -10.27 -9.99
CA GLY A 284 2.97 -10.46 -8.60
C GLY A 284 1.77 -10.48 -7.66
N PHE A 285 1.82 -11.27 -6.59
CA PHE A 285 0.82 -11.30 -5.53
C PHE A 285 1.47 -11.53 -4.16
N TRP A 286 0.83 -10.96 -3.13
CA TRP A 286 1.34 -10.93 -1.73
C TRP A 286 0.45 -11.69 -0.73
N ASN A 287 -0.57 -12.37 -1.23
CA ASN A 287 -1.49 -13.14 -0.39
C ASN A 287 -1.74 -14.52 -1.00
N TYR A 288 -2.66 -14.62 -1.96
CA TYR A 288 -2.94 -15.85 -2.70
C TYR A 288 -3.27 -15.55 -4.16
N PHE A 289 -3.15 -16.58 -5.00
CA PHE A 289 -3.65 -16.60 -6.37
C PHE A 289 -4.57 -17.80 -6.51
N SER A 290 -5.78 -17.58 -7.03
CA SER A 290 -6.80 -18.63 -7.23
C SER A 290 -7.32 -18.60 -8.67
N LEU A 291 -7.46 -19.77 -9.27
CA LEU A 291 -8.11 -19.99 -10.58
C LEU A 291 -9.36 -20.87 -10.34
N GLU A 292 -10.46 -20.61 -11.06
CA GLU A 292 -11.71 -21.42 -11.05
C GLU A 292 -12.64 -21.30 -9.80
N VAL A 293 -13.37 -22.38 -9.47
CA VAL A 293 -14.64 -22.44 -8.72
C VAL A 293 -14.57 -21.88 -7.29
N ASP A 294 -13.40 -21.97 -6.63
CA ASP A 294 -13.22 -21.41 -5.28
C ASP A 294 -13.21 -19.88 -5.27
N ALA A 295 -12.81 -19.22 -6.38
CA ALA A 295 -12.89 -17.77 -6.52
C ALA A 295 -14.34 -17.28 -6.55
N LEU A 296 -15.24 -18.03 -7.20
CA LEU A 296 -16.66 -17.70 -7.30
C LEU A 296 -17.41 -17.97 -5.98
N ARG A 297 -17.07 -19.07 -5.29
CA ARG A 297 -17.82 -19.58 -4.14
C ARG A 297 -17.45 -18.90 -2.81
N GLN A 298 -16.20 -18.46 -2.63
CA GLN A 298 -15.76 -17.76 -1.41
C GLN A 298 -15.88 -16.23 -1.50
N TYR A 299 -15.79 -15.64 -2.70
CA TYR A 299 -15.60 -14.20 -2.87
C TYR A 299 -16.53 -13.52 -3.88
N GLY A 300 -17.61 -14.19 -4.32
CA GLY A 300 -18.47 -13.78 -5.43
C GLY A 300 -19.12 -12.38 -5.36
N ASN A 301 -18.93 -11.60 -4.30
CA ASN A 301 -19.33 -10.18 -4.21
C ASN A 301 -18.18 -9.23 -3.78
N HIS A 302 -16.98 -9.74 -3.45
CA HIS A 302 -15.93 -8.99 -2.72
C HIS A 302 -14.53 -9.04 -3.34
N CYS A 303 -14.21 -10.03 -4.16
CA CYS A 303 -12.96 -10.05 -4.92
C CYS A 303 -13.26 -10.13 -6.41
N PHE A 304 -12.35 -9.54 -7.20
CA PHE A 304 -12.21 -9.66 -8.65
C PHE A 304 -13.25 -10.59 -9.29
N HIS A 305 -14.19 -9.99 -10.01
CA HIS A 305 -14.80 -10.72 -11.11
C HIS A 305 -13.82 -10.61 -12.27
N PRO A 306 -13.01 -11.65 -12.59
CA PRO A 306 -12.71 -11.83 -13.99
C PRO A 306 -14.09 -11.97 -14.63
N THR A 307 -14.50 -10.99 -15.44
CA THR A 307 -15.58 -11.24 -16.40
C THR A 307 -15.28 -12.61 -17.01
N GLU A 308 -16.27 -13.50 -17.05
CA GLU A 308 -16.21 -14.95 -17.29
C GLU A 308 -15.40 -15.41 -18.53
N ARG A 309 -14.75 -14.49 -19.25
CA ARG A 309 -14.13 -14.63 -20.55
C ARG A 309 -12.62 -14.31 -20.58
N THR A 310 -11.98 -13.86 -19.50
CA THR A 310 -10.58 -13.37 -19.58
C THR A 310 -9.50 -14.42 -19.30
N LEU A 311 -9.80 -15.57 -18.67
CA LEU A 311 -8.82 -16.65 -18.37
C LEU A 311 -9.36 -18.07 -18.72
N SER A 312 -10.26 -18.19 -19.69
CA SER A 312 -10.97 -19.46 -19.99
C SER A 312 -10.13 -20.52 -20.72
N SER A 313 -8.89 -20.21 -21.09
CA SER A 313 -8.03 -21.06 -21.94
C SER A 313 -6.58 -21.12 -21.45
N VAL A 314 -6.37 -21.26 -20.13
CA VAL A 314 -5.04 -21.43 -19.54
C VAL A 314 -4.36 -22.66 -20.15
N ALA A 315 -3.24 -22.43 -20.84
CA ALA A 315 -2.43 -23.47 -21.46
C ALA A 315 -1.32 -23.96 -20.52
N ASN A 316 -0.71 -23.05 -19.78
CA ASN A 316 0.42 -23.34 -18.91
C ASN A 316 0.53 -22.27 -17.81
N ILE A 317 0.95 -22.67 -16.62
CA ILE A 317 1.29 -21.76 -15.53
C ILE A 317 2.71 -22.08 -15.08
N LYS A 318 3.54 -21.05 -14.91
CA LYS A 318 4.79 -21.15 -14.16
C LYS A 318 4.73 -20.25 -12.93
N VAL A 319 5.33 -20.71 -11.85
CA VAL A 319 5.48 -19.96 -10.59
C VAL A 319 6.97 -19.75 -10.35
N MET A 320 7.34 -18.55 -9.92
CA MET A 320 8.71 -18.25 -9.52
C MET A 320 9.00 -18.84 -8.14
N LYS A 321 10.05 -19.65 -8.05
CA LYS A 321 10.62 -20.14 -6.78
C LYS A 321 11.60 -19.13 -6.18
N GLN A 322 12.00 -19.38 -4.93
CA GLN A 322 13.09 -18.66 -4.28
C GLN A 322 14.34 -18.79 -5.19
N LEU A 323 15.00 -17.66 -5.49
CA LEU A 323 16.14 -17.52 -6.43
C LEU A 323 15.81 -17.25 -7.91
N GLY A 324 14.57 -16.95 -8.27
CA GLY A 324 14.21 -16.50 -9.62
C GLY A 324 14.08 -17.62 -10.65
N GLN A 325 14.11 -18.88 -10.22
CA GLN A 325 13.86 -20.04 -11.05
C GLN A 325 12.35 -20.20 -11.30
N TRP A 326 11.96 -20.53 -12.53
CA TRP A 326 10.56 -20.68 -12.93
C TRP A 326 10.19 -22.15 -13.07
N ASP A 327 9.24 -22.59 -12.25
CA ASP A 327 8.76 -23.96 -12.26
C ASP A 327 7.38 -24.06 -12.87
N LYS A 328 7.18 -25.08 -13.70
CA LYS A 328 5.87 -25.40 -14.24
C LYS A 328 4.96 -25.88 -13.13
N LEU A 329 3.78 -25.28 -13.03
CA LEU A 329 2.71 -25.75 -12.16
C LEU A 329 1.85 -26.72 -12.98
N ASP A 330 1.87 -28.00 -12.60
CA ASP A 330 1.05 -29.01 -13.26
C ASP A 330 -0.42 -28.82 -12.87
N ILE A 331 -1.21 -28.34 -13.83
CA ILE A 331 -2.65 -28.23 -13.72
C ILE A 331 -3.21 -29.62 -14.03
N THR A 332 -3.67 -30.33 -13.01
CA THR A 332 -4.33 -31.62 -13.20
C THR A 332 -5.68 -31.38 -13.87
N SER A 333 -5.81 -31.72 -15.16
CA SER A 333 -7.11 -31.77 -15.84
C SER A 333 -7.98 -32.81 -15.13
N ARG A 334 -9.03 -32.37 -14.44
CA ARG A 334 -10.04 -33.28 -13.86
C ARG A 334 -11.14 -33.70 -14.84
N TYR A 335 -10.98 -33.44 -16.13
CA TYR A 335 -11.90 -33.96 -17.14
C TYR A 335 -11.11 -34.74 -18.21
N PRO A 336 -11.29 -36.08 -18.30
CA PRO A 336 -10.90 -36.79 -19.50
C PRO A 336 -11.72 -36.26 -20.68
N ALA A 337 -11.05 -36.17 -21.83
CA ALA A 337 -11.57 -35.65 -23.09
C ALA A 337 -12.80 -36.40 -23.62
#